data_AF-A0A958DVT0-F1
#
_entry.id   AF-A0A958DVT0-F1
#
_cell.length_a   1.000
_cell.length_b   1.000
_cell.length_c   1.000
_cell.angle_alpha   90.00
_cell.angle_beta   90.00
_cell.angle_gamma   90.00
#
_symmetry.space_group_name_H-M   'P 1'
#
loop_
_entity.id
_entity.type
_entity.pdbx_description
1 polymer ?
#
loop_
_entity_poly.entity_id
_entity_poly.type
_entity_poly.pdbx_seq_one_letter_code
_entity_poly.pdbx_strand_id
1 'polypeptide(L)'
;KDSTGVAHILEHSVLNGSEKYPVKEPFVELLKGSLATFVNAFTFPDKTCYPVASQNEKDFYNLIDVYIDAVFNPILSEQTLMQEGWHYEIEDPSAPLTYKGVVFNEMKGAYSSPDNYLAKVIIESLFPKHIYGVDSGGDPAEITNLTYENFFAFWETYYHPSNSFIFFYGNDDPDTRLKLMDGYLKPFKKKKVKSAVPLAKPFKKAKKLE
;
A
#
# COMPACT_ATOMS: atom_id res chain seq x y z
N LYS A 1 8.74 9.70 -4.03
CA LYS A 1 9.26 10.90 -4.73
C LYS A 1 8.83 12.16 -4.00
N ASP A 2 7.64 12.11 -3.42
CA ASP A 2 7.02 13.03 -2.50
C ASP A 2 6.62 12.24 -1.22
N SER A 3 6.06 12.94 -0.24
CA SER A 3 5.53 12.37 1.01
C SER A 3 4.00 12.32 1.01
N THR A 4 3.37 12.12 -0.15
CA THR A 4 1.90 12.05 -0.26
C THR A 4 1.30 10.78 0.36
N GLY A 5 2.13 9.80 0.72
CA GLY A 5 1.65 8.51 1.24
C GLY A 5 0.98 7.63 0.19
N VAL A 6 1.12 7.92 -1.11
CA VAL A 6 0.41 7.19 -2.19
C VAL A 6 0.57 5.67 -2.13
N ALA A 7 1.73 5.16 -1.72
CA ALA A 7 1.97 3.72 -1.58
C ALA A 7 1.17 3.13 -0.40
N HIS A 8 1.09 3.86 0.71
CA HIS A 8 0.34 3.47 1.91
C HIS A 8 -1.17 3.54 1.67
N ILE A 9 -1.63 4.60 1.01
CA ILE A 9 -3.04 4.77 0.62
C ILE A 9 -3.46 3.66 -0.34
N LEU A 10 -2.60 3.28 -1.30
CA LEU A 10 -2.87 2.14 -2.17
C LEU A 10 -2.89 0.82 -1.43
N GLU A 11 -2.04 0.65 -0.41
CA GLU A 11 -2.03 -0.55 0.41
C GLU A 11 -3.39 -0.82 1.06
N HIS A 12 -4.01 0.21 1.63
CA HIS A 12 -5.38 0.15 2.11
C HIS A 12 -6.40 -0.03 0.97
N SER A 13 -6.26 0.78 -0.08
CA SER A 13 -7.28 0.91 -1.13
C SER A 13 -7.49 -0.36 -1.94
N VAL A 14 -6.42 -1.11 -2.25
CA VAL A 14 -6.56 -2.33 -3.06
C VAL A 14 -7.36 -3.43 -2.34
N LEU A 15 -7.40 -3.38 -1.00
CA LEU A 15 -8.11 -4.34 -0.16
C LEU A 15 -9.61 -4.01 0.02
N ASN A 16 -10.10 -2.95 -0.62
CA ASN A 16 -11.50 -2.49 -0.54
C ASN A 16 -12.41 -3.02 -1.65
N GLY A 17 -11.97 -4.02 -2.41
CA GLY A 17 -12.76 -4.66 -3.45
C GLY A 17 -11.97 -4.81 -4.74
N SER A 18 -12.33 -5.81 -5.52
CA SER A 18 -11.70 -6.12 -6.81
C SER A 18 -12.71 -6.62 -7.83
N GLU A 19 -12.28 -6.77 -9.08
CA GLU A 19 -13.16 -7.21 -10.18
C GLU A 19 -13.85 -8.56 -9.87
N LYS A 20 -13.13 -9.52 -9.29
CA LYS A 20 -13.69 -10.83 -8.93
C LYS A 20 -14.48 -10.79 -7.61
N TYR A 21 -14.12 -9.89 -6.69
CA TYR A 21 -14.77 -9.73 -5.40
C TYR A 21 -15.26 -8.29 -5.21
N PRO A 22 -16.33 -7.87 -5.93
CA PRO A 22 -16.82 -6.50 -5.92
C PRO A 22 -17.71 -6.21 -4.70
N VAL A 23 -17.29 -6.67 -3.53
CA VAL A 23 -17.94 -6.42 -2.24
C VAL A 23 -17.18 -5.35 -1.48
N LYS A 24 -17.87 -4.61 -0.62
CA LYS A 24 -17.23 -3.61 0.25
C LYS A 24 -16.39 -4.32 1.31
N GLU A 25 -15.15 -3.87 1.49
CA GLU A 25 -14.22 -4.37 2.52
C GLU A 25 -14.05 -5.91 2.58
N PRO A 26 -13.69 -6.61 1.45
CA PRO A 26 -13.49 -8.06 1.46
C PRO A 26 -12.49 -8.53 2.52
N PHE A 27 -11.45 -7.73 2.78
CA PHE A 27 -10.45 -8.00 3.81
C PHE A 27 -11.06 -8.17 5.21
N VAL A 28 -12.06 -7.36 5.57
CA VAL A 28 -12.74 -7.44 6.87
C VAL A 28 -13.55 -8.74 6.96
N GLU A 29 -14.15 -9.18 5.88
CA GLU A 29 -14.89 -10.45 5.84
C GLU A 29 -13.96 -11.66 5.94
N LEU A 30 -12.76 -11.59 5.36
CA LEU A 30 -11.71 -12.61 5.57
C LEU A 30 -11.29 -12.69 7.04
N LEU A 31 -11.11 -11.55 7.72
CA LEU A 31 -10.77 -11.54 9.14
C LEU A 31 -11.83 -12.18 10.03
N LYS A 32 -13.11 -12.07 9.66
CA LYS A 32 -14.23 -12.62 10.44
C LYS A 32 -14.46 -14.12 10.17
N GLY A 33 -14.22 -14.57 8.94
CA GLY A 33 -14.69 -15.88 8.47
C GLY A 33 -13.61 -16.89 8.08
N SER A 34 -12.34 -16.49 7.98
CA SER A 34 -11.24 -17.39 7.61
C SER A 34 -10.70 -18.19 8.79
N LEU A 35 -9.95 -19.25 8.48
CA LEU A 35 -9.11 -19.99 9.43
C LEU A 35 -7.66 -19.52 9.38
N ALA A 36 -7.45 -18.26 8.97
CA ALA A 36 -6.13 -17.73 8.74
C ALA A 36 -5.32 -17.67 10.04
N THR A 37 -4.03 -17.99 9.94
CA THR A 37 -3.06 -17.75 11.00
C THR A 37 -2.44 -16.35 10.89
N PHE A 38 -2.46 -15.75 9.70
CA PHE A 38 -2.00 -14.40 9.47
C PHE A 38 -2.66 -13.77 8.23
N VAL A 39 -3.11 -12.53 8.35
CA VAL A 39 -3.70 -11.72 7.27
C VAL A 39 -3.29 -10.29 7.56
N ASN A 40 -2.50 -9.66 6.69
CA ASN A 40 -2.10 -8.27 6.86
C ASN A 40 -1.58 -7.67 5.56
N ALA A 41 -1.31 -6.38 5.59
CA ALA A 41 -0.56 -5.67 4.57
C ALA A 41 0.38 -4.64 5.22
N PHE A 42 1.46 -4.30 4.51
CA PHE A 42 2.52 -3.46 5.04
C PHE A 42 3.12 -2.59 3.95
N THR A 43 3.30 -1.31 4.27
CA THR A 43 4.03 -0.36 3.43
C THR A 43 5.40 -0.04 4.04
N PHE A 44 6.46 -0.41 3.32
CA PHE A 44 7.85 -0.04 3.62
C PHE A 44 8.27 1.17 2.76
N PRO A 45 9.44 1.79 3.03
CA PRO A 45 9.91 2.94 2.25
C PRO A 45 10.00 2.74 0.73
N ASP A 46 10.18 1.50 0.25
CA ASP A 46 10.36 1.19 -1.18
C ASP A 46 9.60 -0.06 -1.67
N LYS A 47 8.72 -0.64 -0.85
CA LYS A 47 7.93 -1.81 -1.23
C LYS A 47 6.66 -1.93 -0.40
N THR A 48 5.66 -2.59 -0.96
CA THR A 48 4.42 -2.96 -0.26
C THR A 48 4.30 -4.49 -0.25
N CYS A 49 3.82 -5.06 0.85
CA CYS A 49 3.72 -6.51 1.04
C CYS A 49 2.31 -6.88 1.51
N TYR A 50 1.74 -7.94 0.92
CA TYR A 50 0.39 -8.43 1.24
C TYR A 50 0.43 -9.91 1.65
N PRO A 51 0.97 -10.24 2.83
CA PRO A 51 1.08 -11.61 3.31
C PRO A 51 -0.25 -12.20 3.81
N VAL A 52 -0.48 -13.47 3.45
CA VAL A 52 -1.53 -14.33 4.03
C VAL A 52 -0.94 -15.67 4.45
N ALA A 53 -1.50 -16.28 5.48
CA ALA A 53 -1.14 -17.61 5.94
C ALA A 53 -2.35 -18.33 6.54
N SER A 54 -2.43 -19.64 6.32
CA SER A 54 -3.42 -20.51 6.95
C SER A 54 -2.84 -21.92 7.11
N GLN A 55 -3.30 -22.64 8.14
CA GLN A 55 -3.01 -24.06 8.31
C GLN A 55 -4.04 -24.96 7.61
N ASN A 56 -5.15 -24.38 7.14
CA ASN A 56 -6.13 -25.08 6.35
C ASN A 56 -5.88 -24.79 4.86
N GLU A 57 -5.62 -25.83 4.07
CA GLU A 57 -5.25 -25.67 2.66
C GLU A 57 -6.34 -24.97 1.83
N LYS A 58 -7.61 -25.30 2.07
CA LYS A 58 -8.72 -24.67 1.34
C LYS A 58 -8.82 -23.19 1.66
N ASP A 59 -8.70 -22.84 2.93
CA ASP A 59 -8.68 -21.46 3.41
C ASP A 59 -7.47 -20.69 2.87
N PHE A 60 -6.28 -21.29 2.89
CA PHE A 60 -5.07 -20.70 2.31
C PHE A 60 -5.28 -20.29 0.85
N TYR A 61 -5.83 -21.19 0.03
CA TYR A 61 -6.11 -20.88 -1.37
C TYR A 61 -7.24 -19.87 -1.55
N ASN A 62 -8.25 -19.83 -0.67
CA ASN A 62 -9.26 -18.76 -0.70
C ASN A 62 -8.64 -17.38 -0.40
N LEU A 63 -7.74 -17.30 0.60
CA LEU A 63 -7.04 -16.07 0.96
C LEU A 63 -6.16 -15.57 -0.20
N ILE A 64 -5.37 -16.46 -0.80
CA ILE A 64 -4.54 -16.13 -1.98
C ILE A 64 -5.40 -15.61 -3.11
N ASP A 65 -6.54 -16.27 -3.37
CA ASP A 65 -7.44 -15.93 -4.48
C ASP A 65 -8.02 -14.51 -4.33
N VAL A 66 -8.42 -14.13 -3.11
CA VAL A 66 -8.89 -12.77 -2.82
C VAL A 66 -7.74 -11.76 -2.90
N TYR A 67 -6.59 -12.05 -2.30
CA TYR A 67 -5.47 -11.12 -2.23
C TYR A 67 -4.84 -10.81 -3.59
N ILE A 68 -4.66 -11.82 -4.42
CA ILE A 68 -4.02 -11.64 -5.72
C ILE A 68 -4.91 -10.82 -6.66
N ASP A 69 -6.23 -11.02 -6.58
CA ASP A 69 -7.20 -10.23 -7.34
C ASP A 69 -7.32 -8.80 -6.79
N ALA A 70 -7.29 -8.61 -5.47
CA ALA A 70 -7.20 -7.31 -4.84
C ALA A 70 -5.99 -6.51 -5.34
N VAL A 71 -4.80 -7.12 -5.37
CA VAL A 71 -3.56 -6.43 -5.79
C VAL A 71 -3.58 -6.09 -7.28
N PHE A 72 -4.00 -7.01 -8.15
CA PHE A 72 -3.86 -6.87 -9.60
C PHE A 72 -5.10 -6.34 -10.33
N ASN A 73 -6.29 -6.49 -9.76
CA ASN A 73 -7.56 -6.04 -10.35
C ASN A 73 -8.44 -5.28 -9.31
N PRO A 74 -7.90 -4.31 -8.54
CA PRO A 74 -8.67 -3.57 -7.54
C PRO A 74 -9.72 -2.65 -8.17
N ILE A 75 -10.79 -2.38 -7.42
CA ILE A 75 -11.72 -1.30 -7.71
C ILE A 75 -11.18 -0.02 -7.06
N LEU A 76 -10.46 0.78 -7.86
CA LEU A 76 -9.92 2.07 -7.44
C LEU A 76 -10.74 3.20 -8.03
N SER A 77 -11.73 3.71 -7.29
CA SER A 77 -12.50 4.90 -7.67
C SER A 77 -12.02 6.14 -6.92
N GLU A 78 -12.50 7.33 -7.32
CA GLU A 78 -12.30 8.56 -6.55
C GLU A 78 -12.81 8.41 -5.11
N GLN A 79 -13.93 7.70 -4.92
CA GLN A 79 -14.48 7.42 -3.59
C GLN A 79 -13.55 6.53 -2.76
N THR A 80 -12.85 5.58 -3.38
CA THR A 80 -11.82 4.77 -2.70
C THR A 80 -10.71 5.68 -2.16
N LEU A 81 -10.20 6.60 -2.99
CA LEU A 81 -9.18 7.56 -2.55
C LEU A 81 -9.72 8.49 -1.46
N MET A 82 -10.95 8.98 -1.57
CA MET A 82 -11.55 9.84 -0.56
C MET A 82 -11.64 9.12 0.80
N GLN A 83 -12.11 7.86 0.81
CA GLN A 83 -12.26 7.09 2.04
C GLN A 83 -10.90 6.78 2.67
N GLU A 84 -10.01 6.12 1.92
CA GLU A 84 -8.75 5.59 2.48
C GLU A 84 -7.65 6.64 2.58
N GLY A 85 -7.58 7.55 1.62
CA GLY A 85 -6.55 8.59 1.57
C GLY A 85 -6.96 9.84 2.34
N TRP A 86 -7.65 10.74 1.64
CA TRP A 86 -8.11 12.01 2.21
C TRP A 86 -9.26 12.63 1.42
N HIS A 87 -10.07 13.45 2.09
CA HIS A 87 -11.10 14.32 1.50
C HIS A 87 -11.39 15.51 2.42
N TYR A 88 -12.11 16.50 1.87
CA TYR A 88 -12.76 17.53 2.67
C TYR A 88 -14.05 16.98 3.28
N GLU A 89 -14.20 17.14 4.58
CA GLU A 89 -15.40 16.80 5.34
C GLU A 89 -16.04 18.08 5.91
N ILE A 90 -17.37 18.12 5.86
CA ILE A 90 -18.19 19.12 6.53
C ILE A 90 -19.36 18.44 7.24
N GLU A 91 -19.58 18.76 8.52
CA GLU A 91 -20.67 18.17 9.32
C GLU A 91 -22.01 18.85 9.04
N ASP A 92 -21.98 20.18 8.85
CA ASP A 92 -23.11 21.00 8.45
C ASP A 92 -22.64 22.20 7.60
N PRO A 93 -23.47 22.78 6.73
CA PRO A 93 -23.05 23.83 5.79
C PRO A 93 -22.43 25.10 6.41
N SER A 94 -22.58 25.31 7.72
CA SER A 94 -22.01 26.45 8.45
C SER A 94 -20.70 26.13 9.18
N ALA A 95 -20.35 24.85 9.31
CA ALA A 95 -19.10 24.41 9.91
C ALA A 95 -17.89 24.67 8.99
N PRO A 96 -16.68 24.87 9.54
CA PRO A 96 -15.47 24.93 8.73
C PRO A 96 -15.19 23.58 8.07
N LEU A 97 -14.66 23.62 6.84
CA LEU A 97 -14.15 22.42 6.17
C LEU A 97 -12.97 21.83 6.96
N THR A 98 -13.00 20.52 7.11
CA THR A 98 -11.92 19.76 7.77
C THR A 98 -11.38 18.70 6.82
N TYR A 99 -10.20 18.17 7.10
CA TYR A 99 -9.65 17.02 6.38
C TYR A 99 -10.00 15.74 7.13
N LYS A 100 -10.49 14.72 6.40
CA LYS A 100 -10.67 13.36 6.89
C LYS A 100 -10.09 12.36 5.89
N GLY A 101 -9.94 11.11 6.32
CA GLY A 101 -9.39 9.99 5.57
C GLY A 101 -8.76 8.98 6.53
N VAL A 102 -8.75 7.70 6.18
CA VAL A 102 -8.18 6.65 7.05
C VAL A 102 -6.69 6.90 7.26
N VAL A 103 -5.89 6.89 6.19
CA VAL A 103 -4.43 7.09 6.25
C VAL A 103 -4.06 8.49 6.72
N PHE A 104 -4.83 9.52 6.31
CA PHE A 104 -4.60 10.88 6.82
C PHE A 104 -4.67 10.94 8.35
N ASN A 105 -5.69 10.32 8.97
CA ASN A 105 -5.84 10.31 10.42
C ASN A 105 -4.83 9.37 11.10
N GLU A 106 -4.52 8.25 10.47
CA GLU A 106 -3.47 7.34 10.94
C GLU A 106 -2.13 8.05 11.05
N MET A 107 -1.70 8.74 9.99
CA MET A 107 -0.41 9.43 9.97
C MET A 107 -0.38 10.63 10.92
N LYS A 108 -1.50 11.35 11.09
CA LYS A 108 -1.63 12.34 12.18
C LYS A 108 -1.44 11.71 13.55
N GLY A 109 -2.01 10.52 13.77
CA GLY A 109 -1.80 9.74 14.98
C GLY A 109 -0.34 9.32 15.14
N ALA A 110 0.28 8.79 14.09
CA ALA A 110 1.68 8.36 14.09
C ALA A 110 2.63 9.50 14.45
N TYR A 111 2.39 10.71 13.95
CA TYR A 111 3.21 11.91 14.20
C TYR A 111 2.97 12.53 15.58
N SER A 112 1.93 12.08 16.32
CA SER A 112 1.75 12.47 17.71
C SER A 112 2.76 11.80 18.66
N SER A 113 3.45 10.76 18.20
CA SER A 113 4.56 10.13 18.93
C SER A 113 5.87 10.86 18.65
N PRO A 114 6.54 11.44 19.67
CA PRO A 114 7.81 12.12 19.49
C PRO A 114 8.92 11.18 18.98
N ASP A 115 8.87 9.89 19.35
CA ASP A 115 9.85 8.90 18.89
C ASP A 115 9.69 8.61 17.39
N ASN A 116 8.46 8.48 16.91
CA ASN A 116 8.18 8.30 15.48
C ASN A 116 8.60 9.54 14.68
N TYR A 117 8.27 10.72 15.19
CA TYR A 117 8.64 11.97 14.53
C TYR A 117 10.17 12.15 14.48
N LEU A 118 10.88 11.83 15.58
CA LEU A 118 12.33 11.85 15.61
C LEU A 118 12.94 10.86 14.59
N ALA A 119 12.42 9.62 14.54
CA ALA A 119 12.89 8.62 13.59
C ALA A 119 12.72 9.08 12.12
N LYS A 120 11.57 9.69 11.78
CA LYS A 120 11.34 10.33 10.48
C LYS A 120 12.42 11.37 10.18
N VAL A 121 12.61 12.35 11.07
CA VAL A 121 13.56 13.45 10.86
C VAL A 121 14.99 12.93 10.67
N ILE A 122 15.40 11.90 11.41
CA ILE A 122 16.70 11.25 11.24
C ILE A 122 16.85 10.68 9.83
N ILE A 123 15.87 9.90 9.37
CA ILE A 123 15.91 9.24 8.05
C ILE A 123 15.90 10.26 6.92
N GLU A 124 15.01 11.25 6.96
CA GLU A 124 14.93 12.33 5.97
C GLU A 124 16.26 13.10 5.86
N SER A 125 16.91 13.31 7.00
CA SER A 125 18.19 14.02 7.08
C SER A 125 19.37 13.19 6.57
N LEU A 126 19.32 11.86 6.71
CA LEU A 126 20.34 10.93 6.19
C LEU A 126 20.21 10.71 4.67
N PHE A 127 19.00 10.83 4.12
CA PHE A 127 18.71 10.53 2.72
C PHE A 127 18.15 11.73 1.93
N PRO A 128 18.78 12.93 2.01
CA PRO A 128 18.25 14.11 1.35
C PRO A 128 18.23 13.92 -0.16
N LYS A 129 17.11 14.24 -0.81
CA LYS A 129 16.88 14.08 -2.26
C LYS A 129 16.98 12.62 -2.76
N HIS A 130 16.79 11.67 -1.86
CA HIS A 130 16.67 10.25 -2.16
C HIS A 130 15.25 9.76 -1.83
N ILE A 131 14.82 8.62 -2.37
CA ILE A 131 13.46 8.11 -2.09
C ILE A 131 13.24 7.75 -0.62
N TYR A 132 14.31 7.39 0.10
CA TYR A 132 14.26 7.15 1.54
C TYR A 132 14.25 8.43 2.35
N GLY A 133 14.37 9.60 1.71
CA GLY A 133 14.24 10.90 2.36
C GLY A 133 12.84 11.49 2.27
N VAL A 134 11.84 10.69 1.85
CA VAL A 134 10.42 11.04 1.91
C VAL A 134 9.69 10.02 2.78
N ASP A 135 8.53 10.38 3.30
CA ASP A 135 7.72 9.50 4.12
C ASP A 135 6.77 8.67 3.23
N SER A 136 6.99 7.36 3.18
CA SER A 136 6.13 6.43 2.44
C SER A 136 4.76 6.23 3.09
N GLY A 137 4.66 6.40 4.41
CA GLY A 137 3.39 6.38 5.14
C GLY A 137 2.55 7.63 4.85
N GLY A 138 3.23 8.75 4.61
CA GLY A 138 2.65 10.02 4.20
C GLY A 138 2.77 11.09 5.28
N ASP A 139 3.25 12.27 4.90
CA ASP A 139 3.24 13.45 5.76
C ASP A 139 1.82 14.05 5.70
N PRO A 140 1.10 14.23 6.82
CA PRO A 140 -0.23 14.82 6.81
C PRO A 140 -0.34 16.16 6.08
N ALA A 141 0.74 16.95 6.02
CA ALA A 141 0.77 18.20 5.25
C ALA A 141 0.85 17.99 3.72
N GLU A 142 1.32 16.82 3.28
CA GLU A 142 1.52 16.47 1.87
C GLU A 142 0.50 15.45 1.34
N ILE A 143 -0.14 14.65 2.21
CA ILE A 143 -1.18 13.69 1.84
C ILE A 143 -2.29 14.39 1.04
N THR A 144 -2.68 15.60 1.45
CA THR A 144 -3.74 16.39 0.79
C THR A 144 -3.36 16.90 -0.61
N ASN A 145 -2.12 16.70 -1.05
CA ASN A 145 -1.68 17.01 -2.40
C ASN A 145 -1.84 15.81 -3.37
N LEU A 146 -2.22 14.63 -2.87
CA LEU A 146 -2.45 13.45 -3.70
C LEU A 146 -3.73 13.60 -4.52
N THR A 147 -3.59 13.66 -5.84
CA THR A 147 -4.73 13.63 -6.77
C THR A 147 -5.09 12.19 -7.15
N TYR A 148 -6.33 11.98 -7.58
CA TYR A 148 -6.80 10.68 -8.05
C TYR A 148 -5.98 10.16 -9.24
N GLU A 149 -5.58 11.03 -10.17
CA GLU A 149 -4.77 10.64 -11.32
C GLU A 149 -3.40 10.12 -10.89
N ASN A 150 -2.76 10.80 -9.93
CA ASN A 150 -1.46 10.36 -9.40
C ASN A 150 -1.58 9.05 -8.60
N PHE A 151 -2.66 8.91 -7.83
CA PHE A 151 -3.00 7.69 -7.11
C PHE A 151 -3.16 6.49 -8.07
N PHE A 152 -4.02 6.64 -9.09
CA PHE A 152 -4.26 5.58 -10.07
C PHE A 152 -3.01 5.28 -10.91
N ALA A 153 -2.30 6.31 -11.37
CA ALA A 153 -1.08 6.15 -12.16
C ALA A 153 0.04 5.44 -11.38
N PHE A 154 0.11 5.62 -10.06
CA PHE A 154 1.05 4.90 -9.21
C PHE A 154 0.75 3.39 -9.22
N TRP A 155 -0.52 3.01 -9.01
CA TRP A 155 -0.94 1.61 -9.11
C TRP A 155 -0.62 1.02 -10.49
N GLU A 156 -1.06 1.66 -11.57
CA GLU A 156 -0.85 1.20 -12.95
C GLU A 156 0.64 1.01 -13.28
N THR A 157 1.51 1.84 -12.69
CA THR A 157 2.95 1.78 -12.91
C THR A 157 3.61 0.65 -12.11
N TYR A 158 3.33 0.55 -10.80
CA TYR A 158 4.13 -0.26 -9.88
C TYR A 158 3.50 -1.61 -9.51
N TYR A 159 2.18 -1.78 -9.63
CA TYR A 159 1.46 -3.02 -9.29
C TYR A 159 1.42 -4.03 -10.44
N HIS A 160 2.17 -3.79 -11.52
CA HIS A 160 2.28 -4.75 -12.61
C HIS A 160 3.09 -5.99 -12.20
N PRO A 161 2.69 -7.24 -12.54
CA PRO A 161 3.40 -8.45 -12.10
C PRO A 161 4.88 -8.53 -12.47
N SER A 162 5.31 -7.88 -13.56
CA SER A 162 6.74 -7.75 -13.91
C SER A 162 7.58 -6.96 -12.89
N ASN A 163 6.95 -6.30 -11.93
CA ASN A 163 7.56 -5.59 -10.80
C ASN A 163 7.28 -6.27 -9.45
N SER A 164 6.66 -7.45 -9.45
CA SER A 164 6.22 -8.14 -8.23
C SER A 164 7.10 -9.35 -7.93
N PHE A 165 7.23 -9.66 -6.64
CA PHE A 165 7.71 -10.95 -6.18
C PHE A 165 6.55 -11.68 -5.51
N ILE A 166 6.24 -12.88 -5.99
CA ILE A 166 5.21 -13.75 -5.40
C ILE A 166 5.93 -14.89 -4.70
N PHE A 167 5.71 -15.01 -3.39
CA PHE A 167 6.42 -15.96 -2.53
C PHE A 167 5.42 -16.94 -1.89
N PHE A 168 5.74 -18.23 -1.97
CA PHE A 168 4.98 -19.31 -1.33
C PHE A 168 5.89 -20.07 -0.38
N TYR A 169 5.35 -20.44 0.78
CA TYR A 169 6.00 -21.30 1.76
C TYR A 169 4.95 -22.24 2.36
N GLY A 170 5.22 -23.54 2.31
CA GLY A 170 4.27 -24.56 2.73
C GLY A 170 4.64 -25.95 2.22
N ASN A 171 3.87 -26.93 2.66
CA ASN A 171 3.90 -28.32 2.19
C ASN A 171 2.75 -28.63 1.21
N ASP A 172 2.03 -27.61 0.74
CA ASP A 172 1.02 -27.71 -0.30
C ASP A 172 1.64 -28.10 -1.65
N ASP A 173 0.80 -28.61 -2.56
CA ASP A 173 1.24 -29.04 -3.89
C ASP A 173 1.75 -27.85 -4.75
N PRO A 174 3.02 -27.87 -5.19
CA PRO A 174 3.57 -26.83 -6.05
C PRO A 174 2.82 -26.61 -7.36
N ASP A 175 2.21 -27.65 -7.95
CA ASP A 175 1.51 -27.51 -9.22
C ASP A 175 0.20 -26.74 -9.06
N THR A 176 -0.47 -26.90 -7.91
CA THR A 176 -1.68 -26.15 -7.56
C THR A 176 -1.43 -24.65 -7.48
N ARG A 177 -0.38 -24.20 -6.76
CA ARG A 177 0.00 -22.78 -6.69
C ARG A 177 0.41 -22.22 -8.06
N LEU A 178 1.18 -22.98 -8.86
CA LEU A 178 1.64 -22.53 -10.17
C LEU A 178 0.47 -22.38 -11.14
N LYS A 179 -0.49 -23.30 -11.12
CA LYS A 179 -1.70 -23.24 -11.96
C LYS A 179 -2.61 -22.07 -11.58
N LEU A 180 -2.77 -21.80 -10.28
CA LEU A 180 -3.52 -20.62 -9.82
C LEU A 180 -2.86 -19.32 -10.31
N MET A 181 -1.54 -19.20 -10.11
CA MET A 181 -0.80 -18.01 -10.55
C MET A 181 -0.76 -17.87 -12.07
N ASP A 182 -0.67 -18.95 -12.85
CA ASP A 182 -0.79 -18.89 -14.31
C ASP A 182 -2.12 -18.25 -14.73
N GLY A 183 -3.22 -18.61 -14.07
CA GLY A 183 -4.54 -18.00 -14.30
C GLY A 183 -4.54 -16.48 -14.15
N TYR A 184 -3.91 -15.95 -13.10
CA TYR A 184 -3.83 -14.52 -12.84
C TYR A 184 -2.80 -13.79 -13.71
N LEU A 185 -1.67 -14.43 -14.02
CA LEU A 185 -0.55 -13.78 -14.69
C LEU A 185 -0.65 -13.82 -16.22
N LYS A 186 -1.35 -14.80 -16.78
CA LYS A 186 -1.49 -15.00 -18.23
C LYS A 186 -2.03 -13.79 -19.02
N PRO A 187 -2.96 -12.96 -18.50
CA PRO A 187 -3.41 -11.76 -19.21
C PRO A 187 -2.33 -10.67 -19.35
N PHE A 188 -1.31 -10.68 -18.49
CA PHE A 188 -0.30 -9.63 -18.44
C PHE A 188 0.81 -9.85 -19.48
N LYS A 189 1.13 -8.79 -20.22
CA LYS A 189 2.32 -8.75 -21.07
C LYS A 189 3.50 -8.23 -20.27
N LYS A 190 4.70 -8.75 -20.53
CA LYS A 190 5.92 -8.27 -19.87
C LYS A 190 6.07 -6.75 -20.05
N LYS A 191 6.18 -6.02 -18.94
CA LYS A 191 6.35 -4.56 -18.90
C LYS A 191 7.69 -4.23 -18.24
N LYS A 192 8.43 -3.27 -18.79
CA LYS A 192 9.61 -2.71 -18.12
C LYS A 192 9.15 -1.64 -17.13
N VAL A 193 9.27 -1.94 -15.83
CA VAL A 193 8.97 -0.99 -14.76
C VAL A 193 10.28 -0.39 -14.23
N LYS A 194 10.31 0.94 -14.09
CA LYS A 194 11.49 1.66 -13.57
C LYS A 194 11.38 1.79 -12.05
N SER A 195 11.53 0.68 -11.34
CA SER A 195 11.41 0.58 -9.87
C SER A 195 12.73 0.48 -9.12
N ALA A 196 13.86 0.43 -9.83
CA ALA A 196 15.17 0.29 -9.19
C ALA A 196 15.47 1.50 -8.29
N VAL A 197 15.84 1.21 -7.04
CA VAL A 197 16.28 2.21 -6.06
C VAL A 197 17.80 2.40 -6.20
N PRO A 198 18.27 3.59 -6.62
CA PRO A 198 19.70 3.84 -6.73
C PRO A 198 20.35 3.91 -5.35
N LEU A 199 21.66 3.69 -5.27
CA LEU A 199 22.40 3.93 -4.03
C LEU A 199 22.45 5.42 -3.70
N ALA A 200 22.22 5.75 -2.43
CA ALA A 200 22.38 7.10 -1.93
C ALA A 200 23.85 7.55 -1.99
N LYS A 201 24.09 8.82 -2.35
CA LYS A 201 25.44 9.38 -2.38
C LYS A 201 25.89 9.68 -0.94
N PRO A 202 27.10 9.27 -0.53
CA PRO A 202 27.60 9.55 0.81
C PRO A 202 27.80 11.05 1.02
N PHE A 203 27.67 11.50 2.27
CA PHE A 203 28.01 12.86 2.65
C PHE A 203 29.52 13.09 2.51
N LYS A 204 29.90 14.25 1.95
CA LYS A 204 31.32 14.66 1.84
C LYS A 204 31.91 15.11 3.17
N LYS A 205 31.08 15.58 4.09
CA LYS A 205 31.42 16.06 5.43
C LYS A 205 30.20 15.96 6.34
N ALA A 206 30.43 15.89 7.65
CA ALA A 206 29.35 15.97 8.64
C ALA A 206 28.53 17.25 8.46
N LYS A 207 27.22 17.15 8.66
CA LYS A 207 26.27 18.27 8.66
C LYS A 207 25.59 18.34 10.01
N LYS A 208 25.42 19.55 10.52
CA LYS A 208 24.55 19.83 11.66
C LYS A 208 23.19 20.24 11.10
N LEU A 209 22.13 19.64 11.64
CA LEU A 209 20.76 20.03 11.35
C LEU A 209 20.38 21.13 12.36
N GLU A 210 19.68 22.15 11.89
CA GLU A 210 19.13 23.23 12.71
C GLU A 210 17.64 22.99 12.94
#